data_AF-A0A845RK59-F1
#
_entry.id   AF-A0A845RK59-F1
#
_cell.length_a   1.000
_cell.length_b   1.000
_cell.length_c   1.000
_cell.angle_alpha   90.00
_cell.angle_beta   90.00
_cell.angle_gamma   90.00
#
_symmetry.space_group_name_H-M   'P 1'
#
loop_
_entity.id
_entity.type
_entity.pdbx_description
1 polymer ?
#
loop_
_entity_poly.entity_id
_entity_poly.type
_entity_poly.pdbx_seq_one_letter_code
_entity_poly.pdbx_strand_id
1 'polypeptide(L)'
;MKINWKVRIKNPLWWVQIAAALLLPMLAYFGLAWEDMTSWGALWDVFLRAVQNPVVLLAAAVSVFNAVTDPTTAGVGDSRRALGYKIPNRDK
;
A
#
# COMPACT_ATOMS: atom_id res chain seq x y z
N MET A 1 -7.18 16.00 -8.75
CA MET A 1 -7.11 14.58 -8.34
C MET A 1 -8.05 14.36 -7.16
N LYS A 2 -8.99 13.43 -7.23
CA LYS A 2 -9.88 13.07 -6.11
C LYS A 2 -9.85 11.55 -5.96
N ILE A 3 -9.67 11.06 -4.74
CA ILE A 3 -9.65 9.63 -4.40
C ILE A 3 -10.69 9.38 -3.31
N ASN A 4 -11.50 8.34 -3.47
CA ASN A 4 -12.48 7.92 -2.48
C ASN A 4 -11.84 7.01 -1.43
N TRP A 5 -11.17 7.62 -0.45
CA TRP A 5 -10.55 6.90 0.67
C TRP A 5 -11.55 6.16 1.55
N LYS A 6 -12.77 6.69 1.70
CA LYS A 6 -13.83 6.08 2.52
C LYS A 6 -14.21 4.69 2.03
N VAL A 7 -14.19 4.48 0.71
CA VAL A 7 -14.50 3.17 0.12
C VAL A 7 -13.33 2.20 0.26
N ARG A 8 -12.10 2.66 0.06
CA ARG A 8 -10.88 1.86 0.21
C ARG A 8 -10.72 1.30 1.62
N ILE A 9 -10.87 2.15 2.64
CA ILE A 9 -10.79 1.76 4.06
C ILE A 9 -11.81 0.68 4.43
N LYS A 10 -12.99 0.68 3.77
CA LYS A 10 -14.04 -0.33 3.95
C LYS A 10 -13.77 -1.65 3.22
N ASN A 11 -12.75 -1.72 2.37
CA ASN A 11 -12.35 -2.92 1.67
C ASN A 11 -11.19 -3.61 2.39
N PRO A 12 -11.38 -4.82 2.95
CA PRO A 12 -10.29 -5.59 3.57
C PRO A 12 -9.07 -5.79 2.67
N LEU A 13 -9.28 -5.95 1.35
CA LEU A 13 -8.20 -6.15 0.39
C LEU A 13 -7.26 -4.93 0.32
N TRP A 14 -7.79 -3.71 0.49
CA TRP A 14 -6.97 -2.50 0.46
C TRP A 14 -5.97 -2.47 1.62
N TRP A 15 -6.35 -2.98 2.80
CA TRP A 15 -5.42 -3.08 3.94
C TRP A 15 -4.29 -4.06 3.67
N VAL A 16 -4.58 -5.21 3.05
CA VAL A 16 -3.56 -6.18 2.64
C VAL A 16 -2.61 -5.56 1.61
N GLN A 17 -3.16 -4.83 0.62
CA GLN A 17 -2.36 -4.16 -0.40
C GLN A 17 -1.45 -3.08 0.19
N ILE A 18 -1.94 -2.25 1.11
CA ILE A 18 -1.12 -1.23 1.78
C ILE A 18 -0.05 -1.88 2.66
N ALA A 19 -0.39 -2.93 3.43
CA ALA A 19 0.58 -3.65 4.23
C ALA A 19 1.71 -4.23 3.35
N ALA A 20 1.37 -4.89 2.25
CA ALA A 20 2.34 -5.43 1.31
C ALA A 20 3.18 -4.31 0.64
N ALA A 21 2.55 -3.21 0.24
CA ALA A 21 3.22 -2.07 -0.39
C ALA A 21 4.27 -1.42 0.53
N LEU A 22 4.06 -1.47 1.85
CA LEU A 22 5.03 -0.97 2.82
C LEU A 22 6.08 -2.02 3.17
N LEU A 23 5.68 -3.27 3.44
CA LEU A 23 6.56 -4.32 3.95
C LEU A 23 7.52 -4.87 2.89
N LEU A 24 7.02 -5.18 1.70
CA LEU A 24 7.81 -5.90 0.69
C LEU A 24 9.01 -5.10 0.18
N PRO A 25 8.92 -3.78 -0.08
CA PRO A 25 10.10 -3.00 -0.47
C PRO A 25 11.20 -2.98 0.59
N MET A 26 10.82 -2.97 1.88
CA MET A 26 11.79 -3.01 2.98
C MET A 26 12.54 -4.35 3.00
N LEU A 27 11.80 -5.46 2.93
CA LEU A 27 12.39 -6.80 2.91
C LEU A 27 13.28 -7.01 1.69
N ALA A 28 12.78 -6.64 0.50
CA ALA A 28 13.53 -6.76 -0.74
C ALA A 28 14.83 -5.94 -0.72
N TYR A 29 14.78 -4.70 -0.23
CA TYR A 29 15.97 -3.84 -0.17
C TYR A 29 17.04 -4.39 0.78
N PHE A 30 16.64 -4.95 1.92
CA PHE A 30 17.57 -5.52 2.89
C PHE A 30 17.95 -6.98 2.62
N GLY A 31 17.43 -7.59 1.55
CA GLY A 31 17.68 -8.99 1.23
C GLY A 31 17.10 -9.97 2.25
N LEU A 32 16.01 -9.59 2.92
CA LEU A 32 15.35 -10.39 3.94
C LEU A 32 14.21 -11.21 3.34
N ALA A 33 14.08 -12.45 3.80
CA ALA A 33 12.94 -13.29 3.50
C ALA A 33 11.78 -13.00 4.46
N TRP A 34 10.56 -13.36 4.04
CA TRP A 34 9.40 -13.33 4.92
C TRP A 34 9.61 -14.20 6.18
N GLU A 35 10.29 -15.34 5.98
CA GLU A 35 10.59 -16.32 7.03
C GLU A 35 11.55 -15.78 8.10
N ASP A 36 12.28 -14.70 7.83
CA ASP A 36 13.15 -14.05 8.82
C ASP A 36 12.34 -13.24 9.84
N MET A 37 11.10 -12.86 9.50
CA MET A 37 10.23 -12.02 10.34
C MET A 37 9.46 -12.86 11.37
N THR A 38 10.19 -13.64 12.17
CA THR A 38 9.63 -14.58 13.17
C THR A 38 9.23 -13.93 14.49
N SER A 39 9.60 -12.68 14.73
CA SER A 39 9.31 -11.95 15.96
C SER A 39 8.93 -10.50 15.70
N TRP A 40 8.18 -9.91 16.63
CA TRP A 40 7.84 -8.49 16.61
C TRP A 40 9.08 -7.58 16.71
N GLY A 41 10.12 -8.02 17.40
CA GLY A 41 11.40 -7.30 17.47
C GLY A 41 12.08 -7.21 16.10
N ALA A 42 12.15 -8.33 15.37
CA ALA A 42 12.73 -8.35 14.03
C ALA A 42 11.98 -7.41 13.06
N LEU A 43 10.64 -7.41 13.11
CA LEU A 43 9.82 -6.48 12.32
C LEU A 43 10.11 -5.02 12.69
N TRP A 44 10.24 -4.72 13.99
CA TRP A 44 10.51 -3.36 14.47
C TRP A 44 11.89 -2.86 14.02
N ASP A 45 12.92 -3.69 14.12
CA ASP A 45 14.28 -3.32 13.71
C ASP A 45 14.38 -3.04 12.22
N VAL A 46 13.73 -3.88 11.39
CA VAL A 46 13.65 -3.66 9.94
C VAL A 46 12.92 -2.37 9.62
N PHE A 47 11.82 -2.09 10.31
CA PHE A 47 11.07 -0.85 10.16
C PHE A 47 11.93 0.38 10.47
N LEU A 48 12.68 0.38 11.58
CA LEU A 48 13.57 1.49 11.93
C LEU A 48 14.65 1.73 10.88
N ARG A 49 15.28 0.64 10.39
CA ARG A 49 16.28 0.72 9.31
C ARG A 49 15.69 1.28 8.03
N ALA A 50 14.45 0.89 7.70
CA ALA A 50 13.76 1.37 6.52
C ALA A 50 13.44 2.87 6.60
N VAL A 51 12.95 3.36 7.73
CA VAL A 51 12.62 4.78 7.92
C VAL A 51 13.87 5.68 7.85
N GLN A 52 15.03 5.16 8.24
CA GLN A 52 16.30 5.87 8.13
C GLN A 52 16.90 5.87 6.72
N ASN A 53 16.31 5.13 5.77
CA ASN A 53 16.84 4.98 4.42
C ASN A 53 15.92 5.69 3.38
N PRO A 54 16.39 6.78 2.74
CA PRO A 54 15.56 7.54 1.80
C PRO A 54 15.16 6.75 0.55
N VAL A 55 15.99 5.78 0.11
CA VAL A 55 15.67 4.92 -1.04
C VAL A 55 14.55 3.96 -0.71
N VAL A 56 14.56 3.38 0.50
CA VAL A 56 13.48 2.48 0.96
C VAL A 56 12.18 3.25 1.12
N LEU A 57 12.23 4.46 1.69
CA LEU A 57 11.07 5.34 1.78
C LEU A 57 10.48 5.67 0.40
N LEU A 58 11.33 5.98 -0.59
CA LEU A 58 10.88 6.23 -1.96
C LEU A 58 10.26 4.98 -2.59
N ALA A 59 10.88 3.81 -2.41
CA ALA A 59 10.35 2.54 -2.92
C ALA A 59 8.99 2.20 -2.30
N ALA A 60 8.83 2.38 -0.98
CA ALA A 60 7.56 2.21 -0.29
C ALA A 60 6.51 3.21 -0.78
N ALA A 61 6.88 4.48 -0.98
CA ALA A 61 5.98 5.50 -1.52
C ALA A 61 5.49 5.17 -2.94
N VAL A 62 6.37 4.69 -3.81
CA VAL A 62 6.01 4.24 -5.17
C VAL A 62 5.10 3.01 -5.11
N SER A 63 5.38 2.05 -4.23
CA SER A 63 4.50 0.90 -4.02
C SER A 63 3.11 1.29 -3.52
N VAL A 64 3.02 2.26 -2.59
CA VAL A 64 1.74 2.81 -2.13
C VAL A 64 1.01 3.55 -3.25
N PHE A 65 1.73 4.31 -4.08
CA PHE A 65 1.16 4.94 -5.27
C PHE A 65 0.52 3.89 -6.18
N ASN A 66 1.24 2.81 -6.49
CA ASN A 66 0.72 1.71 -7.32
C ASN A 66 -0.52 1.04 -6.70
N ALA A 67 -0.57 0.90 -5.38
CA ALA A 67 -1.72 0.32 -4.67
C ALA A 67 -2.96 1.23 -4.64
N VAL A 68 -2.77 2.55 -4.81
CA VAL A 68 -3.84 3.55 -4.74
C VAL A 68 -4.39 3.89 -6.12
N THR A 69 -3.52 3.96 -7.13
CA THR A 69 -3.88 4.36 -8.49
C THR A 69 -4.60 3.26 -9.25
N ASP A 70 -5.66 3.63 -9.95
CA ASP A 70 -6.42 2.75 -10.83
C ASP A 70 -6.03 3.03 -12.29
N PRO A 71 -5.28 2.13 -12.96
CA PRO A 71 -4.85 2.32 -14.35
C PRO A 71 -6.00 2.25 -15.37
N THR A 72 -7.24 2.01 -14.93
CA THR A 72 -8.44 2.10 -15.78
C THR A 72 -9.07 3.49 -15.79
N THR A 73 -8.54 4.42 -14.98
CA THR A 73 -8.99 5.81 -14.93
C THR A 73 -8.02 6.74 -15.66
N ALA A 74 -8.55 7.80 -16.28
CA ALA A 74 -7.70 8.83 -16.87
C ALA A 74 -7.03 9.64 -15.75
N GLY A 75 -5.73 9.43 -15.58
CA GLY A 75 -4.90 10.11 -14.58
C GLY A 75 -4.85 9.38 -13.24
N VAL A 76 -4.56 10.13 -12.19
CA VAL A 76 -4.25 9.62 -10.84
C VAL A 76 -5.43 9.64 -9.87
N GLY A 77 -6.64 9.97 -10.36
CA GLY A 77 -7.85 10.11 -9.55
C GLY A 77 -8.93 9.11 -9.93
N ASP A 78 -9.81 8.81 -8.99
CA ASP A 78 -10.92 7.90 -9.22
C ASP A 78 -11.92 8.45 -10.25
N SER A 79 -12.59 7.54 -10.97
CA SER A 79 -13.71 7.90 -11.84
C SER A 79 -14.84 8.59 -11.06
N ARG A 80 -15.65 9.42 -11.74
CA ARG A 80 -16.82 10.08 -11.12
C ARG A 80 -17.77 9.08 -10.47
N ARG A 81 -17.88 7.89 -11.05
CA ARG A 81 -18.68 6.78 -10.52
C ARG A 81 -18.11 6.28 -9.19
N ALA A 82 -16.82 5.97 -9.14
CA ALA A 82 -16.14 5.51 -7.92
C ALA A 82 -16.16 6.55 -6.79
N LEU A 83 -16.12 7.84 -7.12
CA LEU A 83 -16.28 8.92 -6.14
C LEU A 83 -17.69 8.96 -5.51
N GLY A 84 -18.72 8.44 -6.18
CA GLY A 84 -20.09 8.39 -5.66
C GLY A 84 -20.37 7.23 -4.70
N TYR A 85 -19.46 6.25 -4.61
CA TYR A 85 -19.64 5.06 -3.78
C TYR A 85 -19.56 5.38 -2.28
N LYS A 86 -20.47 4.77 -1.50
CA LYS A 86 -20.46 4.79 -0.03
C LYS A 86 -19.86 3.53 0.59
N ILE A 87 -19.86 2.44 -0.17
CA ILE A 87 -19.29 1.12 0.16
C ILE A 87 -18.61 0.57 -1.10
N PRO A 88 -17.68 -0.40 -0.98
CA PRO A 88 -17.10 -1.06 -2.15
C PRO A 88 -18.20 -1.59 -3.08
N ASN A 89 -18.05 -1.32 -4.38
CA ASN A 89 -18.99 -1.80 -5.37
C ASN A 89 -18.98 -3.34 -5.36
N ARG A 90 -20.16 -3.93 -5.38
CA ARG A 90 -20.37 -5.37 -5.50
C ARG A 90 -21.10 -5.55 -6.81
N ASP A 91 -20.37 -5.60 -7.92
CA ASP A 91 -20.94 -5.81 -9.24
C ASP A 91 -21.87 -7.03 -9.17
N LYS A 92 -23.17 -6.75 -9.13
CA LYS A 92 -24.30 -7.67 -9.06
C LYS A 92 -25.37 -7.14 -9.98
#